data_AF-L0AEL4-F1
#
_entry.id   AF-L0AEL4-F1
#
_cell.length_a   1.000
_cell.length_b   1.000
_cell.length_c   1.000
_cell.angle_alpha   90.00
_cell.angle_beta   90.00
_cell.angle_gamma   90.00
#
_symmetry.space_group_name_H-M   'P 1'
#
loop_
_entity.id
_entity.type
_entity.pdbx_description
1 polymer ?
#
loop_
_entity_poly.entity_id
_entity_poly.type
_entity_poly.pdbx_seq_one_letter_code
_entity_poly.pdbx_strand_id
1 'polypeptide(L)' 'MATTDNSFNGITEYCDECGLETIHEVSVQIRTESVKQENAQFSREPYRVSECQRCGTRTSQRMNNA' A
#
# COMPACT_ATOMS: atom_id res chain seq x y z
N MET A 1 23.46 2.27 -15.25
CA MET A 1 23.03 2.39 -13.84
C MET A 1 21.60 2.91 -13.88
N ALA A 2 20.61 2.05 -13.58
CA ALA A 2 19.23 2.50 -13.46
C ALA A 2 19.08 3.08 -12.05
N THR A 3 19.17 4.40 -11.95
CA THR A 3 18.70 5.11 -10.75
C THR A 3 17.20 4.95 -10.76
N THR A 4 16.69 3.89 -10.13
CA THR A 4 15.29 3.85 -9.72
C THR A 4 15.17 5.00 -8.74
N ASP A 5 14.70 6.12 -9.26
CA ASP A 5 14.28 7.29 -8.50
C ASP A 5 13.50 6.73 -7.32
N ASN A 6 14.10 6.79 -6.14
CA ASN A 6 13.41 6.56 -4.89
C ASN A 6 12.57 7.82 -4.69
N SER A 7 11.64 8.05 -5.63
CA SER A 7 10.67 9.12 -5.62
C SER A 7 10.01 8.95 -4.27
N PHE A 8 10.32 9.85 -3.34
CA PHE A 8 9.65 9.94 -2.07
C PHE A 8 8.21 10.35 -2.40
N ASN A 9 7.42 9.38 -2.85
CA ASN A 9 6.03 9.49 -3.26
C ASN A 9 5.12 9.48 -2.03
N GLY A 10 5.63 10.06 -0.94
CA GLY A 10 4.88 10.28 0.27
C GLY A 10 3.82 11.33 -0.01
N ILE A 11 2.55 10.98 0.16
CA ILE A 11 1.46 11.94 0.11
C ILE A 11 1.11 12.36 1.52
N THR A 12 0.69 13.61 1.69
CA THR A 12 0.19 14.07 2.99
C THR A 12 -1.21 13.52 3.20
N GLU A 13 -1.38 12.66 4.21
CA GLU A 13 -2.66 12.10 4.62
C GLU A 13 -2.83 12.25 6.13
N TYR A 14 -4.09 12.26 6.58
CA TYR A 14 -4.39 12.24 7.99
C TYR A 14 -4.00 10.89 8.60
N CYS A 15 -3.18 10.91 9.63
CA CYS A 15 -2.81 9.74 10.41
C CYS A 15 -3.71 9.63 11.64
N ASP A 16 -4.47 8.54 11.74
CA ASP A 16 -5.34 8.27 12.89
C ASP A 16 -4.54 8.14 14.19
N GLU A 17 -3.33 7.57 14.13
CA GLU A 17 -2.46 7.36 15.30
C GLU A 17 -1.76 8.63 15.76
N CYS A 18 -1.40 9.53 14.84
CA CYS A 18 -0.81 10.83 15.19
C CYS A 18 -1.88 11.89 15.48
N GLY A 19 -3.12 11.69 15.02
CA GLY A 19 -4.21 12.65 15.11
C GLY A 19 -4.02 13.90 14.25
N LEU A 20 -3.19 13.84 13.21
CA LEU A 20 -2.81 15.00 12.37
C LEU A 20 -2.35 14.57 10.97
N GLU A 21 -2.22 15.56 10.07
CA GLU A 21 -1.74 15.36 8.70
C GLU A 21 -0.23 15.08 8.66
N THR A 22 0.14 13.91 8.15
CA THR A 22 1.53 13.47 8.06
C THR A 22 1.86 12.91 6.69
N ILE A 23 3.14 12.81 6.39
CA ILE A 23 3.59 12.20 5.13
C ILE A 23 3.44 10.68 5.25
N HIS A 24 2.64 10.10 4.35
CA HIS A 24 2.41 8.68 4.23
C HIS A 24 3.01 8.18 2.92
N GLU A 25 3.91 7.20 3.00
CA GLU A 25 4.41 6.50 1.83
C GLU A 25 3.37 5.50 1.33
N VAL A 26 2.85 5.72 0.12
CA VAL A 26 1.80 4.89 -0.46
C VAL A 26 2.39 4.03 -1.57
N SER A 27 2.29 2.72 -1.41
CA SER A 27 2.76 1.73 -2.37
C SER A 27 1.64 0.75 -2.74
N VAL A 28 1.55 0.38 -4.00
CA VAL A 28 0.60 -0.66 -4.45
C VAL A 28 1.30 -2.01 -4.44
N GLN A 29 0.77 -2.95 -3.67
CA GLN A 29 1.27 -4.32 -3.59
C GLN A 29 0.21 -5.27 -4.14
N ILE A 30 0.58 -6.09 -5.11
CA ILE A 30 -0.30 -7.13 -5.63
C ILE A 30 -0.12 -8.36 -4.72
N ARG A 31 -1.17 -8.74 -3.99
CA ARG A 31 -1.17 -9.97 -3.20
C ARG A 31 -2.03 -11.03 -3.87
N THR A 32 -1.59 -12.28 -3.76
CA THR A 32 -2.34 -13.44 -4.22
C THR A 32 -2.97 -14.10 -3.00
N GLU A 33 -4.29 -14.11 -2.92
CA GLU A 33 -5.01 -14.74 -1.79
C GLU A 33 -5.46 -16.17 -2.05
N SER A 34 -5.30 -16.66 -3.27
CA SER A 34 -5.74 -18.01 -3.63
C SER A 34 -4.68 -19.06 -3.32
N VAL A 35 -4.89 -19.79 -2.23
CA VAL A 35 -4.14 -21.01 -1.85
C VAL A 35 -4.63 -22.26 -2.61
N LYS A 36 -5.65 -22.14 -3.48
CA LYS A 36 -6.24 -23.26 -4.23
C LYS A 36 -5.79 -23.26 -5.69
N GLN A 37 -5.17 -24.38 -6.06
CA GLN A 37 -4.41 -24.62 -7.29
C GLN A 37 -5.20 -24.48 -8.61
N GLU A 38 -6.54 -24.43 -8.57
CA GLU A 38 -7.39 -24.43 -9.78
C GLU A 38 -7.85 -23.04 -10.25
N ASN A 39 -7.70 -21.98 -9.44
CA ASN A 39 -8.12 -20.61 -9.82
C ASN A 39 -7.13 -19.50 -9.39
N ALA A 40 -5.88 -19.86 -9.10
CA ALA A 40 -4.87 -18.94 -8.54
C ALA A 40 -4.44 -17.80 -9.49
N GLN A 41 -4.65 -17.95 -10.80
CA GLN A 41 -4.25 -16.96 -11.81
C GLN A 41 -5.20 -15.75 -11.92
N PHE A 42 -6.41 -15.82 -11.34
CA PHE A 42 -7.44 -14.77 -11.46
C PHE A 42 -7.65 -13.93 -10.18
N SER A 43 -7.07 -14.32 -9.04
CA SER A 43 -7.25 -13.62 -7.75
C SER A 43 -6.00 -12.83 -7.32
N ARG A 44 -5.46 -12.03 -8.26
CA ARG A 44 -4.39 -11.07 -7.98
C ARG A 44 -5.04 -9.74 -7.63
N GLU A 45 -5.08 -9.42 -6.35
CA GLU A 45 -5.78 -8.23 -5.87
C GLU A 45 -4.76 -7.14 -5.55
N PRO A 46 -4.92 -5.92 -6.09
CA PRO A 46 -4.08 -4.79 -5.72
C PRO A 46 -4.48 -4.28 -4.33
N TYR A 47 -3.50 -4.20 -3.45
CA TYR A 47 -3.59 -3.58 -2.15
C TYR A 47 -2.86 -2.24 -2.18
N ARG A 48 -3.54 -1.18 -1.79
CA ARG A 48 -2.92 0.08 -1.40
C ARG A 48 -2.33 -0.10 -0.02
N VAL A 49 -1.04 0.09 0.12
CA VAL A 49 -0.35 0.06 1.40
C VAL A 49 0.16 1.45 1.69
N SER A 50 -0.32 2.08 2.75
CA SER A 50 0.13 3.39 3.22
C SER A 50 0.92 3.22 4.52
N GLU A 51 2.12 3.77 4.60
CA GLU A 51 2.95 3.77 5.80
C GLU A 51 3.24 5.19 6.26
N CYS A 52 2.83 5.53 7.48
CA CYS A 52 3.08 6.82 8.06
C CYS A 52 4.58 6.99 8.36
N GLN A 53 5.22 7.98 7.75
CA GLN A 53 6.64 8.26 7.96
C GLN A 53 6.94 8.90 9.33
N ARG A 54 5.89 9.26 10.10
CA ARG A 54 6.02 9.87 11.43
C ARG A 54 5.97 8.84 12.56
N CYS A 55 4.94 8.01 12.61
CA CYS A 55 4.78 6.98 13.65
C CYS A 55 5.13 5.56 13.19
N GLY A 56 5.26 5.32 11.88
CA GLY A 56 5.50 3.99 11.31
C GLY A 56 4.25 3.15 11.12
N THR A 57 3.04 3.67 11.40
CA THR A 57 1.80 2.90 11.24
C THR A 57 1.55 2.58 9.77
N ARG A 58 1.37 1.29 9.47
CA ARG A 58 1.13 0.78 8.11
C ARG A 58 -0.28 0.25 7.96
N THR A 59 -1.01 0.78 6.99
CA THR A 59 -2.39 0.40 6.68
C THR A 59 -2.44 -0.19 5.27
N SER A 60 -3.08 -1.35 5.11
CA SER A 60 -3.30 -1.97 3.80
C SER A 60 -4.79 -2.01 3.47
N GLN A 61 -5.19 -1.37 2.38
CA GLN A 61 -6.56 -1.33 1.89
C GLN A 61 -6.65 -2.00 0.53
N ARG A 62 -7.60 -2.94 0.38
CA ARG A 62 -7.92 -3.52 -0.93
C ARG A 62 -8.47 -2.44 -1.85
N MET A 63 -7.97 -2.40 -3.09
CA MET A 63 -8.47 -1.46 -4.11
C MET A 63 -9.60 -2.05 -4.97
N ASN A 64 -9.96 -3.32 -4.76
CA ASN A 64 -11.00 -4.01 -5.52
C ASN A 64 -12.36 -3.96 -4.79
N ASN A 65 -13.00 -2.79 -4.75
CA ASN A 65 -14.42 -2.68 -4.43
C ASN A 65 -15.07 -1.75 -5.45
N ALA A 66 -15.30 -2.29 -6.65
CA ALA A 66 -16.19 -1.71 -7.65
C ALA A 66 -17.64 -2.00 -7.30
#